data_AF-A0A6V7KHF6-F1
#
_entry.id   AF-A0A6V7KHF6-F1
#
_cell.length_a   1.000
_cell.length_b   1.000
_cell.length_c   1.000
_cell.angle_alpha   90.00
_cell.angle_beta   90.00
_cell.angle_gamma   90.00
#
_symmetry.space_group_name_H-M   'P 1'
#
loop_
_entity.id
_entity.type
_entity.pdbx_description
1 polymer ?
#
loop_
_entity_poly.entity_id
_entity_poly.type
_entity_poly.pdbx_seq_one_letter_code
_entity_poly.pdbx_strand_id
1 'polypeptide(L)'
;MTEMLKQNAALPPLANLKDANGDTPRALVLVIGESTTSSRMSLYGYGRETTPRLDALRKSDPNLVVFNDVVTSRPYTIEILQQALTFADELQQDLYLTKPSLMNMMKQAGYKTFWITNQQTMTKRNTLLTVFSQQTDKQFYMNNQRTQSARQYDDVVFAPFENVLADPAEKKFIVVHLLGTHMKYKYRYPEETTKFVGREGIPEGVSDSDVEVYNDYDNAELYNDYVVET
;
A
#
# COMPACT_ATOMS: atom_id res chain seq x y z
N MET A 1 0.72 22.57 -2.43
CA MET A 1 1.49 21.58 -1.62
C MET A 1 1.95 22.20 -0.31
N THR A 2 2.84 23.20 -0.33
CA THR A 2 3.33 23.87 0.90
C THR A 2 2.21 24.41 1.80
N GLU A 3 1.14 24.95 1.21
CA GLU A 3 -0.01 25.45 1.98
C GLU A 3 -0.78 24.33 2.70
N MET A 4 -1.03 23.20 2.04
CA MET A 4 -1.74 22.06 2.66
C MET A 4 -0.94 21.44 3.81
N LEU A 5 0.39 21.38 3.68
CA LEU A 5 1.26 20.93 4.76
C LEU A 5 1.25 21.89 5.95
N LYS A 6 1.26 23.21 5.70
CA LYS A 6 1.13 24.22 6.76
C LYS A 6 -0.21 24.12 7.47
N GLN A 7 -1.30 23.98 6.72
CA GLN A 7 -2.64 23.80 7.27
C GLN A 7 -2.72 22.54 8.13
N ASN A 8 -2.20 21.42 7.64
CA ASN A 8 -2.15 20.17 8.40
C ASN A 8 -1.30 20.30 9.68
N ALA A 9 -0.11 20.91 9.60
CA ALA A 9 0.77 21.12 10.75
C ALA A 9 0.18 22.09 11.80
N ALA A 10 -0.76 22.94 11.40
CA ALA A 10 -1.48 23.86 12.28
C ALA A 10 -2.71 23.24 12.95
N LEU A 11 -3.10 22.01 12.60
CA LEU A 11 -4.23 21.33 13.24
C LEU A 11 -3.94 21.08 14.72
N PRO A 12 -4.92 21.25 15.60
CA PRO A 12 -4.75 20.95 17.01
C PRO A 12 -4.46 19.45 17.21
N PRO A 13 -3.62 19.08 18.19
CA PRO A 13 -3.38 17.68 18.52
C PRO A 13 -4.67 17.00 18.99
N LEU A 14 -4.74 15.68 18.84
CA LEU A 14 -5.85 14.87 19.33
C LEU A 14 -5.91 14.96 20.87
N ALA A 15 -7.06 15.36 21.40
CA ALA A 15 -7.27 15.42 22.84
C ALA A 15 -7.29 14.00 23.43
N ASN A 16 -6.66 13.83 24.60
CA ASN A 16 -6.64 12.57 25.36
C ASN A 16 -6.09 11.35 24.60
N LEU A 17 -5.23 11.55 23.59
CA LEU A 17 -4.54 10.45 22.93
C LEU A 17 -3.66 9.71 23.94
N LYS A 18 -3.90 8.40 24.10
CA LYS A 18 -3.12 7.52 24.96
C LYS A 18 -2.62 6.33 24.18
N ASP A 19 -1.32 6.10 24.25
CA ASP A 19 -0.72 4.86 23.79
C ASP A 19 -0.80 3.81 24.91
N ALA A 20 -1.66 2.80 24.72
CA ALA A 20 -1.88 1.75 25.71
C ALA A 20 -0.62 0.90 25.99
N ASN A 21 0.35 0.85 25.08
CA ASN A 21 1.59 0.08 25.27
C ASN A 21 2.75 0.95 25.79
N GLY A 22 2.48 2.21 26.12
CA GLY A 22 3.44 3.12 26.74
C GLY A 22 4.75 3.25 25.94
N ASP A 23 5.88 3.13 26.64
CA ASP A 23 7.23 3.31 26.09
C ASP A 23 7.90 2.03 25.61
N THR A 24 7.16 0.93 25.51
CA THR A 24 7.67 -0.32 24.93
C THR A 24 8.19 -0.06 23.51
N PRO A 25 9.45 -0.41 23.18
CA PRO A 25 9.95 -0.30 21.82
C PRO A 25 9.18 -1.19 20.86
N ARG A 26 8.79 -0.66 19.69
CA ARG A 26 8.20 -1.44 18.60
C ARG A 26 8.26 -0.73 17.24
N ALA A 27 8.14 -1.54 16.19
CA ALA A 27 7.87 -1.07 14.85
C ALA A 27 6.44 -1.49 14.44
N LEU A 28 5.67 -0.53 13.94
CA LEU A 28 4.37 -0.76 13.31
C LEU A 28 4.51 -0.48 11.83
N VAL A 29 4.10 -1.44 10.99
CA VAL A 29 4.22 -1.37 9.53
C VAL A 29 2.83 -1.32 8.93
N LEU A 30 2.60 -0.34 8.06
CA LEU A 30 1.40 -0.24 7.23
C LEU A 30 1.82 -0.41 5.77
N VAL A 31 1.45 -1.53 5.16
CA VAL A 31 1.61 -1.75 3.72
C VAL A 31 0.34 -1.26 3.03
N ILE A 32 0.49 -0.26 2.17
CA ILE A 32 -0.57 0.26 1.30
C ILE A 32 -0.36 -0.40 -0.07
N GLY A 33 -1.22 -1.38 -0.39
CA GLY A 33 -1.30 -1.96 -1.73
C GLY A 33 -1.95 -1.02 -2.74
N GLU A 34 -2.08 -1.46 -3.99
CA GLU A 34 -2.68 -0.67 -5.07
C GLU A 34 -3.37 -1.60 -6.07
N SER A 35 -4.63 -1.32 -6.37
CA SER A 35 -5.46 -2.05 -7.36
C SER A 35 -5.62 -3.57 -7.18
N THR A 36 -5.07 -4.16 -6.11
CA THR A 36 -5.22 -5.57 -5.72
C THR A 36 -6.64 -5.85 -5.22
N THR A 37 -7.27 -6.91 -5.71
CA THR A 37 -8.63 -7.30 -5.30
C THR A 37 -8.68 -8.71 -4.74
N SER A 38 -9.43 -8.90 -3.64
CA SER A 38 -9.57 -10.19 -2.97
C SER A 38 -10.15 -11.28 -3.88
N SER A 39 -10.97 -10.91 -4.89
CA SER A 39 -11.55 -11.87 -5.84
C SER A 39 -10.53 -12.54 -6.77
N ARG A 40 -9.27 -12.10 -6.74
CA ARG A 40 -8.17 -12.57 -7.59
C ARG A 40 -7.01 -13.17 -6.81
N MET A 41 -7.17 -13.36 -5.50
CA MET A 41 -6.15 -13.95 -4.63
C MET A 41 -6.59 -15.35 -4.17
N SER A 42 -5.74 -16.36 -4.34
CA SER A 42 -6.05 -17.73 -3.85
C SER A 42 -6.25 -17.78 -2.34
N LEU A 43 -5.67 -16.82 -1.60
CA LEU A 43 -5.86 -16.62 -0.16
C LEU A 43 -7.33 -16.47 0.24
N TYR A 44 -8.16 -15.93 -0.66
CA TYR A 44 -9.60 -15.74 -0.50
C TYR A 44 -10.44 -16.74 -1.33
N GLY A 45 -9.81 -17.80 -1.86
CA GLY A 45 -10.49 -18.87 -2.59
C GLY A 45 -10.54 -18.69 -4.11
N TYR A 46 -9.75 -17.77 -4.69
CA TYR A 46 -9.61 -17.69 -6.14
C TYR A 46 -9.01 -18.99 -6.71
N GLY A 47 -9.53 -19.46 -7.85
CA GLY A 47 -9.23 -20.79 -8.39
C GLY A 47 -7.84 -20.97 -8.98
N ARG A 48 -7.10 -19.88 -9.25
CA ARG A 48 -5.69 -19.92 -9.63
C ARG A 48 -4.83 -19.56 -8.43
N GLU A 49 -3.71 -20.25 -8.27
CA GLU A 49 -2.74 -20.04 -7.19
C GLU A 49 -1.91 -18.78 -7.41
N THR A 50 -2.55 -17.63 -7.19
CA THR A 50 -1.99 -16.28 -7.35
C THR A 50 -1.33 -15.76 -6.08
N THR A 51 -1.60 -16.33 -4.92
CA THR A 51 -0.96 -15.92 -3.64
C THR A 51 -0.32 -17.09 -2.88
N PRO A 52 0.50 -17.95 -3.53
CA PRO A 52 1.02 -19.16 -2.90
C PRO A 52 1.82 -18.91 -1.61
N ARG A 53 2.54 -17.77 -1.50
CA ARG A 53 3.37 -17.48 -0.33
C ARG A 53 2.51 -17.06 0.86
N LEU A 54 1.55 -16.16 0.65
CA LEU A 54 0.59 -15.81 1.69
C LEU A 54 -0.31 -17.00 2.07
N ASP A 55 -0.65 -17.88 1.12
CA ASP A 55 -1.38 -19.13 1.39
C ASP A 55 -0.56 -20.05 2.30
N ALA A 56 0.75 -20.15 2.08
CA ALA A 56 1.65 -20.92 2.92
C ALA A 56 1.85 -20.27 4.29
N LEU A 57 1.97 -18.93 4.35
CA LEU A 57 2.09 -18.18 5.59
C LEU A 57 0.84 -18.36 6.46
N ARG A 58 -0.37 -18.27 5.88
CA ARG A 58 -1.64 -18.54 6.59
C ARG A 58 -1.71 -19.94 7.20
N LYS A 59 -1.11 -20.93 6.55
CA LYS A 59 -1.08 -22.32 7.03
C LYS A 59 -0.05 -22.54 8.14
N SER A 60 1.03 -21.76 8.15
CA SER A 60 2.20 -22.00 9.00
C SER A 60 2.33 -21.05 10.18
N ASP A 61 1.86 -19.81 10.08
CA ASP A 61 1.92 -18.80 11.14
C ASP A 61 0.53 -18.50 11.72
N PRO A 62 0.25 -18.93 12.97
CA PRO A 62 -1.03 -18.66 13.62
C PRO A 62 -1.26 -17.17 13.93
N ASN A 63 -0.24 -16.31 13.80
CA ASN A 63 -0.37 -14.87 14.02
C ASN A 63 -0.86 -14.11 12.78
N LEU A 64 -0.91 -14.74 11.61
CA LEU A 64 -1.52 -14.13 10.43
C LEU A 64 -3.05 -14.15 10.55
N VAL A 65 -3.64 -12.97 10.72
CA VAL A 65 -5.09 -12.78 10.70
C VAL A 65 -5.54 -12.27 9.33
N VAL A 66 -6.35 -13.07 8.64
CA VAL A 66 -6.92 -12.74 7.33
C VAL A 66 -8.38 -12.30 7.48
N PHE A 67 -8.69 -11.08 7.07
CA PHE A 67 -10.04 -10.51 7.11
C PHE A 67 -10.77 -10.81 5.80
N ASN A 68 -11.94 -11.48 5.87
CA ASN A 68 -12.65 -11.96 4.67
C ASN A 68 -13.78 -11.03 4.18
N ASP A 69 -14.07 -9.95 4.91
CA ASP A 69 -15.20 -9.06 4.62
C ASP A 69 -14.77 -7.58 4.74
N VAL A 70 -13.83 -7.19 3.87
CA VAL A 70 -13.30 -5.82 3.79
C VAL A 70 -13.53 -5.29 2.39
N VAL A 71 -14.12 -4.10 2.29
CA VAL A 71 -14.34 -3.38 1.05
C VAL A 71 -13.82 -1.96 1.15
N THR A 72 -13.34 -1.42 0.03
CA THR A 72 -13.02 0.01 -0.08
C THR A 72 -14.30 0.82 -0.32
N SER A 73 -14.40 1.99 0.28
CA SER A 73 -15.50 2.95 0.03
C SER A 73 -15.36 3.66 -1.32
N ARG A 74 -14.13 3.78 -1.86
CA ARG A 74 -13.87 4.48 -3.14
C ARG A 74 -12.87 3.72 -4.02
N PRO A 75 -13.05 3.71 -5.35
CA PRO A 75 -12.19 2.97 -6.28
C PRO A 75 -11.00 3.79 -6.83
N TYR A 76 -10.73 4.98 -6.28
CA TYR A 76 -9.65 5.85 -6.73
C TYR A 76 -8.66 6.13 -5.59
N THR A 77 -7.37 5.93 -5.85
CA THR A 77 -6.29 5.93 -4.85
C THR A 77 -6.29 7.16 -3.95
N ILE A 78 -6.36 8.37 -4.52
CA ILE A 78 -6.25 9.60 -3.72
C ILE A 78 -7.46 9.75 -2.80
N GLU A 79 -8.64 9.49 -3.35
CA GLU A 79 -9.91 9.67 -2.67
C GLU A 79 -10.13 8.64 -1.56
N ILE A 80 -9.71 7.39 -1.74
CA ILE A 80 -9.74 6.41 -0.66
C ILE A 80 -8.70 6.73 0.41
N LEU A 81 -7.47 7.13 0.04
CA LEU A 81 -6.43 7.45 1.03
C LEU A 81 -6.78 8.67 1.88
N GLN A 82 -7.57 9.62 1.36
CA GLN A 82 -8.14 10.70 2.18
C GLN A 82 -9.01 10.17 3.31
N GLN A 83 -9.78 9.11 3.09
CA GLN A 83 -10.62 8.50 4.11
C GLN A 83 -9.80 7.54 4.99
N ALA A 84 -9.11 6.58 4.37
CA ALA A 84 -8.37 5.53 5.08
C ALA A 84 -7.24 6.03 5.98
N LEU A 85 -6.61 7.18 5.65
CA LEU A 85 -5.50 7.74 6.43
C LEU A 85 -5.91 8.94 7.30
N THR A 86 -7.19 9.27 7.39
CA THR A 86 -7.68 10.37 8.23
C THR A 86 -8.97 10.00 8.96
N PHE A 87 -9.65 10.98 9.56
CA PHE A 87 -10.97 10.80 10.16
C PHE A 87 -12.12 10.99 9.15
N ALA A 88 -11.83 11.23 7.88
CA ALA A 88 -12.86 11.34 6.85
C ALA A 88 -13.49 9.98 6.53
N ASP A 89 -14.78 10.01 6.21
CA ASP A 89 -15.54 8.86 5.72
C ASP A 89 -16.42 9.28 4.52
N GLU A 90 -17.34 8.41 4.11
CA GLU A 90 -18.24 8.68 2.98
C GLU A 90 -19.19 9.85 3.22
N LEU A 91 -19.58 10.10 4.47
CA LEU A 91 -20.54 11.14 4.87
C LEU A 91 -19.85 12.45 5.25
N GLN A 92 -18.62 12.37 5.76
CA GLN A 92 -17.85 13.48 6.30
C GLN A 92 -16.51 13.61 5.59
N GLN A 93 -16.57 13.80 4.27
CA GLN A 93 -15.39 13.80 3.40
C GLN A 93 -14.38 14.88 3.77
N ASP A 94 -14.79 16.08 4.19
CA ASP A 94 -13.89 17.21 4.47
C ASP A 94 -13.07 17.08 5.77
N LEU A 95 -13.24 16.00 6.54
CA LEU A 95 -12.48 15.81 7.78
C LEU A 95 -10.98 15.62 7.52
N TYR A 96 -10.54 15.22 6.32
CA TYR A 96 -9.11 15.16 5.98
C TYR A 96 -8.42 16.53 6.01
N LEU A 97 -9.19 17.62 5.89
CA LEU A 97 -8.69 19.00 5.95
C LEU A 97 -8.72 19.59 7.37
N THR A 98 -9.62 19.08 8.22
CA THR A 98 -9.95 19.71 9.52
C THR A 98 -9.60 18.85 10.73
N LYS A 99 -9.18 17.59 10.52
CA LYS A 99 -8.75 16.65 11.56
C LYS A 99 -7.35 16.10 11.27
N PRO A 100 -6.57 15.76 12.31
CA PRO A 100 -5.25 15.15 12.13
C PRO A 100 -5.30 13.87 11.30
N SER A 101 -4.28 13.63 10.49
CA SER A 101 -4.10 12.36 9.78
C SER A 101 -3.55 11.27 10.70
N LEU A 102 -3.52 10.03 10.19
CA LEU A 102 -2.82 8.92 10.84
C LEU A 102 -1.36 9.27 11.14
N MET A 103 -0.66 9.93 10.20
CA MET A 103 0.74 10.35 10.40
C MET A 103 0.86 11.35 11.54
N ASN A 104 -0.06 12.31 11.66
CA ASN A 104 -0.08 13.25 12.78
C ASN A 104 -0.31 12.51 14.12
N MET A 105 -1.25 11.55 14.15
CA MET A 105 -1.54 10.75 15.33
C MET A 105 -0.31 9.94 15.78
N MET A 106 0.37 9.27 14.85
CA MET A 106 1.56 8.48 15.17
C MET A 106 2.71 9.36 15.68
N LYS A 107 2.92 10.53 15.09
CA LYS A 107 3.92 11.50 15.59
C LYS A 107 3.56 12.02 16.98
N GLN A 108 2.29 12.33 17.23
CA GLN A 108 1.81 12.75 18.55
C GLN A 108 2.01 11.66 19.62
N ALA A 109 1.91 10.38 19.23
CA ALA A 109 2.18 9.24 20.10
C ALA A 109 3.68 8.94 20.30
N GLY A 110 4.59 9.77 19.76
CA GLY A 110 6.04 9.65 19.95
C GLY A 110 6.73 8.68 18.99
N TYR A 111 6.08 8.30 17.88
CA TYR A 111 6.71 7.48 16.85
C TYR A 111 7.55 8.34 15.92
N LYS A 112 8.73 7.84 15.56
CA LYS A 112 9.42 8.29 14.35
C LYS A 112 8.73 7.66 13.14
N THR A 113 8.36 8.49 12.18
CA THR A 113 7.52 8.10 11.05
C THR A 113 8.31 8.06 9.74
N PHE A 114 8.08 7.02 8.95
CA PHE A 114 8.77 6.79 7.68
C PHE A 114 7.77 6.51 6.56
N TRP A 115 8.08 6.99 5.36
CA TRP A 115 7.29 6.70 4.15
C TRP A 115 8.19 6.17 3.04
N ILE A 116 8.05 4.89 2.68
CA ILE A 116 8.75 4.23 1.58
C ILE A 116 7.74 4.04 0.46
N THR A 117 8.06 4.46 -0.75
CA THR A 117 7.09 4.42 -1.86
C THR A 117 7.73 4.13 -3.20
N ASN A 118 7.12 3.23 -3.96
CA ASN A 118 7.41 3.00 -5.37
C ASN A 118 6.39 3.65 -6.32
N GLN A 119 5.34 4.29 -5.76
CA GLN A 119 4.44 5.16 -6.51
C GLN A 119 5.15 6.40 -7.04
N GLN A 120 4.69 6.90 -8.19
CA GLN A 120 5.28 8.07 -8.85
C GLN A 120 4.85 9.38 -8.18
N THR A 121 5.66 9.93 -7.29
CA THR A 121 5.26 11.13 -6.51
C THR A 121 5.49 12.47 -7.23
N MET A 122 6.15 12.47 -8.40
CA MET A 122 6.51 13.69 -9.14
C MET A 122 5.49 14.14 -10.20
N THR A 123 4.34 13.48 -10.34
CA THR A 123 3.30 13.88 -11.31
C THR A 123 2.38 14.96 -10.75
N LYS A 124 1.87 15.86 -11.59
CA LYS A 124 0.92 16.93 -11.17
C LYS A 124 -0.37 16.37 -10.51
N ARG A 125 -0.70 15.09 -10.74
CA ARG A 125 -1.88 14.42 -10.17
C ARG A 125 -1.66 13.93 -8.74
N ASN A 126 -0.41 13.65 -8.34
CA ASN A 126 -0.11 13.01 -7.06
C ASN A 126 0.19 13.98 -5.92
N THR A 127 -0.29 15.22 -6.03
CA THR A 127 -0.03 16.28 -5.04
C THR A 127 -0.50 15.92 -3.64
N LEU A 128 -1.63 15.23 -3.50
CA LEU A 128 -2.15 14.78 -2.21
C LEU A 128 -1.37 13.60 -1.62
N LEU A 129 -0.93 12.66 -2.47
CA LEU A 129 -0.07 11.57 -2.02
C LEU A 129 1.27 12.10 -1.48
N THR A 130 1.83 13.08 -2.19
CA THR A 130 3.03 13.78 -1.73
C THR A 130 2.79 14.51 -0.41
N VAL A 131 1.62 15.14 -0.21
CA VAL A 131 1.26 15.75 1.08
C VAL A 131 1.27 14.72 2.21
N PHE A 132 0.66 13.55 2.05
CA PHE A 132 0.70 12.51 3.09
C PHE A 132 2.12 12.01 3.36
N SER A 133 2.90 11.71 2.32
CA SER A 133 4.29 11.26 2.50
C SER A 133 5.15 12.30 3.23
N GLN A 134 4.97 13.59 2.93
CA GLN A 134 5.73 14.70 3.54
C GLN A 134 5.29 15.04 4.98
N GLN A 135 4.21 14.45 5.49
CA GLN A 135 3.87 14.55 6.92
C GLN A 135 4.77 13.67 7.81
N THR A 136 5.44 12.67 7.22
CA THR A 136 6.37 11.78 7.93
C THR A 136 7.74 12.44 8.18
N ASP A 137 8.58 11.84 9.02
CA ASP A 137 9.90 12.37 9.37
C ASP A 137 10.98 12.05 8.33
N LYS A 138 10.84 10.93 7.61
CA LYS A 138 11.78 10.53 6.55
C LYS A 138 11.07 9.81 5.40
N GLN A 139 11.39 10.19 4.16
CA GLN A 139 10.80 9.60 2.95
C GLN A 139 11.83 8.93 2.06
N PHE A 140 11.42 7.87 1.37
CA PHE A 140 12.19 7.15 0.36
C PHE A 140 11.33 7.03 -0.91
N TYR A 141 11.68 7.80 -1.94
CA TYR A 141 10.99 7.80 -3.23
C TYR A 141 11.77 6.94 -4.24
N MET A 142 11.29 5.71 -4.44
CA MET A 142 11.98 4.71 -5.25
C MET A 142 11.73 4.87 -6.75
N ASN A 143 10.62 5.52 -7.12
CA ASN A 143 10.23 5.72 -8.51
C ASN A 143 10.16 7.19 -8.90
N ASN A 144 11.27 7.69 -9.46
CA ASN A 144 11.37 9.05 -9.98
C ASN A 144 11.15 9.12 -11.50
N GLN A 145 10.64 8.05 -12.11
CA GLN A 145 10.37 8.03 -13.55
C GLN A 145 9.17 8.90 -13.91
N ARG A 146 9.21 9.53 -15.09
CA ARG A 146 8.15 10.44 -15.56
C ARG A 146 7.00 9.72 -16.25
N THR A 147 7.17 8.46 -16.62
CA THR A 147 6.20 7.68 -17.41
C THR A 147 5.53 6.61 -16.56
N GLN A 148 4.21 6.56 -16.56
CA GLN A 148 3.40 5.66 -15.72
C GLN A 148 3.59 4.16 -16.02
N SER A 149 4.26 3.82 -17.12
CA SER A 149 4.52 2.45 -17.59
C SER A 149 5.98 2.03 -17.49
N ALA A 150 6.78 2.72 -16.68
CA ALA A 150 8.12 2.29 -16.33
C ALA A 150 8.10 0.89 -15.68
N ARG A 151 9.06 0.04 -16.06
CA ARG A 151 9.37 -1.21 -15.32
C ARG A 151 10.17 -0.83 -14.08
N GLN A 152 9.45 -0.48 -13.03
CA GLN A 152 9.96 -0.36 -11.67
C GLN A 152 9.10 -1.29 -10.82
N TYR A 153 9.71 -2.37 -10.36
CA TYR A 153 9.04 -3.39 -9.56
C TYR A 153 9.07 -3.01 -8.09
N ASP A 154 8.16 -3.57 -7.29
CA ASP A 154 8.00 -3.17 -5.90
C ASP A 154 9.08 -3.73 -4.96
N ASP A 155 9.88 -4.72 -5.37
CA ASP A 155 11.02 -5.22 -4.59
C ASP A 155 12.08 -4.16 -4.25
N VAL A 156 12.10 -3.03 -4.97
CA VAL A 156 12.92 -1.86 -4.65
C VAL A 156 12.64 -1.30 -3.26
N VAL A 157 11.49 -1.60 -2.63
CA VAL A 157 11.16 -1.14 -1.27
C VAL A 157 11.88 -1.94 -0.19
N PHE A 158 12.46 -3.11 -0.48
CA PHE A 158 13.09 -3.96 0.53
C PHE A 158 14.32 -3.31 1.16
N ALA A 159 15.26 -2.82 0.35
CA ALA A 159 16.46 -2.17 0.85
C ALA A 159 16.17 -0.95 1.76
N PRO A 160 15.31 0.03 1.40
CA PRO A 160 14.96 1.10 2.32
C PRO A 160 14.17 0.61 3.54
N PHE A 161 13.37 -0.46 3.42
CA PHE A 161 12.65 -1.04 4.56
C PHE A 161 13.59 -1.63 5.61
N GLU A 162 14.57 -2.44 5.19
CA GLU A 162 15.64 -2.96 6.07
C GLU A 162 16.40 -1.82 6.76
N ASN A 163 16.77 -0.78 6.02
CA ASN A 163 17.44 0.40 6.56
C ASN A 163 16.61 1.13 7.63
N VAL A 164 15.29 1.21 7.45
CA VAL A 164 14.38 1.81 8.43
C VAL A 164 14.18 0.91 9.64
N LEU A 165 14.13 -0.41 9.46
CA LEU A 165 14.10 -1.35 10.59
C LEU A 165 15.35 -1.24 11.46
N ALA A 166 16.52 -0.96 10.87
CA ALA A 166 17.77 -0.71 11.58
C ALA A 166 17.89 0.69 12.23
N ASP A 167 16.94 1.60 11.99
CA ASP A 167 16.96 2.94 12.62
C ASP A 167 16.85 2.83 14.15
N PRO A 168 17.66 3.59 14.91
CA PRO A 168 17.77 3.44 16.38
C PRO A 168 16.54 3.96 17.16
N ALA A 169 15.55 4.56 16.50
CA ALA A 169 14.32 4.99 17.18
C ALA A 169 13.57 3.77 17.78
N GLU A 170 13.19 3.90 19.05
CA GLU A 170 12.50 2.83 19.79
C GLU A 170 11.07 2.60 19.29
N LYS A 171 10.36 3.67 18.90
CA LYS A 171 9.01 3.61 18.32
C LYS A 171 9.06 4.05 16.86
N LYS A 172 8.73 3.13 15.94
CA LYS A 172 8.76 3.36 14.50
C LYS A 172 7.40 3.10 13.87
N PHE A 173 6.91 4.03 13.07
CA PHE A 173 5.75 3.80 12.20
C PHE A 173 6.19 3.91 10.76
N ILE A 174 6.05 2.82 10.02
CA ILE A 174 6.64 2.64 8.69
C ILE A 174 5.51 2.42 7.70
N VAL A 175 5.34 3.34 6.77
CA VAL A 175 4.42 3.16 5.64
C VAL A 175 5.21 2.66 4.44
N VAL A 176 4.75 1.58 3.82
CA VAL A 176 5.28 1.05 2.56
C VAL A 176 4.16 1.13 1.52
N HIS A 177 4.32 1.96 0.49
CA HIS A 177 3.30 2.19 -0.53
C HIS A 177 3.73 1.63 -1.89
N LEU A 178 3.01 0.59 -2.32
CA LEU A 178 3.33 -0.24 -3.48
C LEU A 178 2.65 0.27 -4.75
N LEU A 179 3.18 -0.10 -5.93
CA LEU A 179 2.46 -0.03 -7.20
C LEU A 179 1.44 -1.18 -7.34
N GLY A 180 1.65 -2.28 -6.60
CA GLY A 180 0.74 -3.42 -6.52
C GLY A 180 0.38 -3.95 -7.90
N THR A 181 -0.92 -4.13 -8.14
CA THR A 181 -1.46 -4.60 -9.42
C THR A 181 -2.05 -3.46 -10.25
N HIS A 182 -1.49 -2.24 -10.17
CA HIS A 182 -1.93 -1.11 -10.98
C HIS A 182 -1.68 -1.32 -12.49
N MET A 183 -2.63 -0.91 -13.32
CA MET A 183 -2.53 -1.03 -14.78
C MET A 183 -1.42 -0.15 -15.38
N LYS A 184 -0.75 -0.54 -16.48
CA LYS A 184 -0.85 -1.82 -17.18
C LYS A 184 -0.11 -2.93 -16.42
N TYR A 185 -0.79 -4.05 -16.17
CA TYR A 185 -0.38 -5.11 -15.26
C TYR A 185 0.95 -5.78 -15.65
N LYS A 186 1.19 -5.96 -16.97
CA LYS A 186 2.44 -6.50 -17.54
C LYS A 186 3.74 -5.82 -17.09
N TYR A 187 3.65 -4.61 -16.53
CA TYR A 187 4.81 -3.86 -16.04
C TYR A 187 5.00 -3.95 -14.52
N ARG A 188 4.16 -4.72 -13.81
CA ARG A 188 4.22 -4.92 -12.36
C ARG A 188 5.07 -6.10 -11.93
N TYR A 189 5.45 -6.97 -12.86
CA TYR A 189 6.26 -8.15 -12.60
C TYR A 189 7.36 -8.31 -13.67
N PRO A 190 8.51 -8.91 -13.33
CA PRO A 190 9.52 -9.31 -14.30
C PRO A 190 9.01 -10.41 -15.23
N GLU A 191 9.38 -10.37 -16.51
CA GLU A 191 8.88 -11.35 -17.51
C GLU A 191 9.27 -12.79 -17.16
N GLU A 192 10.43 -12.97 -16.56
CA GLU A 192 10.96 -14.25 -16.08
C GLU A 192 10.12 -14.87 -14.95
N THR A 193 9.25 -14.10 -14.30
CA THR A 193 8.34 -14.58 -13.25
C THR A 193 6.94 -14.94 -13.77
N THR A 194 6.71 -14.85 -15.08
CA THR A 194 5.41 -15.15 -15.70
C THR A 194 5.03 -16.61 -15.46
N LYS A 195 3.88 -16.84 -14.80
CA LYS A 195 3.30 -18.16 -14.51
C LYS A 195 2.06 -18.43 -15.34
N PHE A 196 1.13 -17.47 -15.38
CA PHE A 196 -0.16 -17.64 -16.05
C PHE A 196 -0.06 -17.23 -17.51
N VAL A 197 -0.35 -18.17 -18.40
CA VAL A 197 -0.37 -17.99 -19.86
C VAL A 197 -1.50 -18.83 -20.47
N GLY A 198 -1.92 -18.49 -21.69
CA GLY A 198 -2.98 -19.24 -22.39
C GLY A 198 -4.33 -19.16 -21.66
N ARG A 199 -5.21 -20.16 -21.87
CA ARG A 199 -6.58 -20.17 -21.36
C ARG A 199 -6.80 -21.00 -20.08
N GLU A 200 -5.76 -21.66 -19.57
CA GLU A 200 -5.92 -22.61 -18.47
C GLU A 200 -6.43 -21.92 -17.19
N GLY A 201 -7.61 -22.30 -16.69
CA GLY A 201 -8.21 -21.69 -15.50
C GLY A 201 -8.82 -20.30 -15.72
N ILE A 202 -8.94 -19.82 -16.96
CA ILE A 202 -9.75 -18.65 -17.32
C ILE A 202 -11.22 -19.06 -17.51
N PRO A 203 -12.20 -18.32 -16.95
CA PRO A 203 -13.61 -18.56 -17.20
C PRO A 203 -13.98 -18.48 -18.67
N GLU A 204 -14.92 -19.32 -19.12
CA GLU A 204 -15.38 -19.36 -20.52
C GLU A 204 -15.93 -18.02 -21.03
N GLY A 205 -16.47 -17.18 -20.13
CA GLY A 205 -17.00 -15.87 -20.46
C GLY A 205 -15.95 -14.80 -20.82
N VAL A 206 -14.66 -15.08 -20.64
CA VAL A 206 -13.57 -14.16 -21.02
C VAL A 206 -13.23 -14.35 -22.50
N SER A 207 -13.26 -13.25 -23.25
CA SER A 207 -12.94 -13.25 -24.68
C SER A 207 -11.47 -13.55 -24.93
N ASP A 208 -11.14 -14.12 -26.09
CA ASP A 208 -9.75 -14.40 -26.51
C ASP A 208 -8.87 -13.16 -26.48
N SER A 209 -9.43 -11.99 -26.80
CA SER A 209 -8.73 -10.71 -26.72
C SER A 209 -8.42 -10.25 -25.30
N ASP A 210 -9.17 -10.72 -24.30
CA ASP A 210 -8.98 -10.36 -22.90
C ASP A 210 -8.09 -11.36 -22.13
N VAL A 211 -7.75 -12.50 -22.74
CA VAL A 211 -6.92 -13.54 -22.12
C VAL A 211 -5.55 -13.00 -21.67
N GLU A 212 -4.90 -12.17 -22.49
CA GLU A 212 -3.59 -11.59 -22.12
C GLU A 212 -3.70 -10.69 -20.89
N VAL A 213 -4.64 -9.74 -20.89
CA VAL A 213 -4.80 -8.80 -19.75
C VAL A 213 -5.24 -9.52 -18.48
N TYR A 214 -6.06 -10.57 -18.60
CA TYR A 214 -6.48 -11.40 -17.47
C TYR A 214 -5.29 -12.13 -16.83
N ASN A 215 -4.43 -12.72 -17.66
CA ASN A 215 -3.20 -13.38 -17.20
C ASN A 215 -2.19 -12.37 -16.65
N ASP A 216 -2.02 -11.20 -17.29
CA ASP A 216 -1.13 -10.15 -16.81
C ASP A 216 -1.54 -9.69 -15.40
N TYR A 217 -2.84 -9.62 -15.10
CA TYR A 217 -3.31 -9.31 -13.74
C TYR A 217 -2.92 -10.39 -12.73
N ASP A 218 -3.13 -11.67 -13.05
CA ASP A 218 -2.77 -12.78 -12.15
C ASP A 218 -1.26 -12.91 -11.91
N ASN A 219 -0.46 -12.60 -12.93
CA ASN A 219 1.00 -12.55 -12.76
C ASN A 219 1.44 -11.35 -11.91
N ALA A 220 0.74 -10.20 -12.00
CA ALA A 220 0.96 -9.08 -11.11
C ALA A 220 0.56 -9.42 -9.66
N GLU A 221 -0.55 -10.14 -9.46
CA GLU A 221 -0.95 -10.66 -8.14
C GLU A 221 0.12 -11.59 -7.56
N LEU A 222 0.66 -12.52 -8.37
CA LEU A 222 1.73 -13.43 -7.96
C LEU A 222 3.02 -12.71 -7.55
N TYR A 223 3.37 -11.63 -8.25
CA TYR A 223 4.53 -10.83 -7.86
C TYR A 223 4.25 -9.99 -6.61
N ASN A 224 3.03 -9.46 -6.46
CA ASN A 224 2.61 -8.76 -5.25
C ASN A 224 2.59 -9.69 -4.02
N ASP A 225 2.19 -10.96 -4.17
CA ASP A 225 2.30 -12.00 -3.13
C ASP A 225 3.74 -12.16 -2.63
N TYR A 226 4.71 -12.23 -3.54
CA TYR A 226 6.13 -12.24 -3.20
C TYR A 226 6.57 -10.99 -2.44
N VAL A 227 6.15 -9.80 -2.91
CA VAL A 227 6.54 -8.54 -2.28
C VAL A 227 5.96 -8.37 -0.88
N VAL A 228 4.71 -8.79 -0.65
CA VAL A 228 4.04 -8.63 0.64
C VAL A 228 4.50 -9.68 1.66
N GLU A 229 4.86 -10.89 1.21
CA GLU A 229 5.36 -11.93 2.12
C GLU A 229 6.80 -11.71 2.61
N THR A 230 7.65 -11.12 1.77
CA THR A 230 9.08 -10.88 2.07
C THR A 230 9.27 -9.79 3.12
#